data_AF-A0A077X7P4-F1
#
_entry.id   AF-A0A077X7P4-F1
#
_cell.length_a   1.000
_cell.length_b   1.000
_cell.length_c   1.000
_cell.angle_alpha   90.00
_cell.angle_beta   90.00
_cell.angle_gamma   90.00
#
_symmetry.space_group_name_H-M   'P 1'
#
loop_
_entity.id
_entity.type
_entity.pdbx_description
1 polymer ?
#
loop_
_entity_poly.entity_id
_entity_poly.type
_entity_poly.pdbx_seq_one_letter_code
_entity_poly.pdbx_strand_id
1 'polypeptide(L)'
;MYKGLCELINAADNNFVDDPNNPGEHTSMDLFNSYCPYNSCDTDDKKVSSTFIALLTLFNSINNENLDSDKLVEYAILWLSYRLNQKTQNGTTKLDDFYTNHVVTNNKYEENITTDNKINKDVINNKIESMNIDIKDISNFYDAYKSLCNMYSEFDPEENTECKTCYSLFGFRKRFQKQKLRENLKK
;
A
#
# COMPACT_ATOMS: atom_id res chain seq x y z
N MET A 1 -0.66 9.75 10.55
CA MET A 1 0.20 9.06 9.57
C MET A 1 1.61 9.01 10.14
N TYR A 2 2.38 7.95 9.90
CA TYR A 2 3.75 7.83 10.41
C TYR A 2 4.75 7.94 9.26
N LYS A 3 5.84 8.70 9.46
CA LYS A 3 6.87 8.93 8.45
C LYS A 3 7.42 7.62 7.88
N GLY A 4 7.86 6.70 8.74
CA GLY A 4 8.38 5.40 8.32
C GLY A 4 7.38 4.54 7.53
N LEU A 5 6.08 4.62 7.84
CA LEU A 5 5.04 3.93 7.06
C LEU A 5 4.94 4.48 5.63
N CYS A 6 5.05 5.80 5.50
CA CYS A 6 4.99 6.47 4.21
C CYS A 6 6.26 6.29 3.37
N GLU A 7 7.42 6.23 4.01
CA GLU A 7 8.68 5.87 3.35
C GLU A 7 8.60 4.47 2.73
N LEU A 8 8.04 3.49 3.45
CA LEU A 8 7.83 2.14 2.94
C LEU A 8 6.86 2.08 1.75
N ILE A 9 5.76 2.84 1.80
CA ILE A 9 4.81 2.95 0.67
C ILE A 9 5.47 3.62 -0.53
N ASN A 10 6.29 4.65 -0.31
CA ASN A 10 7.03 5.31 -1.38
C ASN A 10 8.03 4.35 -2.04
N ALA A 11 8.77 3.60 -1.23
CA ALA A 11 9.66 2.55 -1.73
C ALA A 11 8.90 1.47 -2.51
N ALA A 12 7.73 1.04 -2.03
CA ALA A 12 6.91 0.03 -2.70
C ALA A 12 6.42 0.49 -4.08
N ASP A 13 6.10 1.78 -4.25
CA ASP A 13 5.74 2.32 -5.57
C ASP A 13 6.93 2.39 -6.52
N ASN A 14 8.09 2.84 -6.02
CA ASN A 14 9.30 2.96 -6.80
C ASN A 14 9.81 1.60 -7.30
N ASN A 15 9.49 0.51 -6.59
CA ASN A 15 9.79 -0.86 -7.04
C ASN A 15 9.13 -1.25 -8.39
N PHE A 16 8.25 -0.40 -8.93
CA PHE A 16 7.58 -0.60 -10.22
C PHE A 16 7.76 0.58 -11.18
N VAL A 17 8.67 1.51 -10.89
CA VAL A 17 9.07 2.58 -11.80
C VAL A 17 10.42 2.17 -12.37
N ASP A 18 10.49 1.90 -13.68
CA ASP A 18 11.76 1.70 -14.35
C ASP A 18 12.33 3.08 -14.72
N ASP A 19 12.93 3.82 -13.76
CA ASP A 19 13.66 5.07 -14.07
C ASP A 19 15.18 4.80 -14.16
N PRO A 20 15.75 4.68 -15.36
CA PRO A 20 17.19 4.45 -15.54
C PRO A 20 18.08 5.61 -15.01
N ASN A 21 17.51 6.75 -14.59
CA ASN A 21 18.27 7.90 -14.12
C ASN A 21 18.40 7.99 -12.58
N ASN A 22 17.79 7.09 -11.80
CA ASN A 22 17.75 7.21 -10.34
C ASN A 22 18.31 5.98 -9.60
N PRO A 23 19.64 5.80 -9.54
CA PRO A 23 20.28 4.57 -9.03
C PRO A 23 20.09 4.29 -7.53
N GLY A 24 19.47 5.21 -6.77
CA GLY A 24 19.04 4.97 -5.39
C GLY A 24 17.89 3.95 -5.25
N GLU A 25 17.24 3.56 -6.36
CA GLU A 25 16.14 2.58 -6.43
C GLU A 25 16.57 1.12 -6.20
N HIS A 26 17.85 0.79 -6.39
CA HIS A 26 18.32 -0.59 -6.30
C HIS A 26 18.15 -1.21 -4.89
N THR A 27 18.30 -0.42 -3.82
CA THR A 27 18.16 -0.91 -2.43
C THR A 27 16.71 -1.17 -2.04
N SER A 28 15.75 -0.38 -2.55
CA SER A 28 14.32 -0.68 -2.36
C SER A 28 13.92 -1.95 -3.10
N MET A 29 14.47 -2.17 -4.29
CA MET A 29 14.17 -3.37 -5.09
C MET A 29 14.66 -4.64 -4.39
N ASP A 30 15.86 -4.62 -3.82
CA ASP A 30 16.42 -5.74 -3.06
C ASP A 30 15.58 -6.09 -1.82
N LEU A 31 15.06 -5.07 -1.12
CA LEU A 31 14.20 -5.25 0.05
C LEU A 31 12.94 -6.04 -0.31
N PHE A 32 12.21 -5.61 -1.34
CA PHE A 32 10.97 -6.25 -1.74
C PHE A 32 11.21 -7.59 -2.43
N ASN A 33 12.32 -7.76 -3.15
CA ASN A 33 12.66 -9.01 -3.83
C ASN A 33 13.02 -10.15 -2.86
N SER A 34 13.40 -9.83 -1.61
CA SER A 34 13.63 -10.87 -0.59
C SER A 34 12.38 -11.70 -0.26
N TYR A 35 11.19 -11.20 -0.63
CA TYR A 35 9.89 -11.86 -0.46
C TYR A 35 9.39 -12.56 -1.75
N CYS A 36 10.25 -12.68 -2.76
CA CYS A 36 9.87 -13.32 -4.01
C CYS A 36 9.60 -14.82 -3.81
N PRO A 37 8.53 -15.35 -4.44
CA PRO A 37 8.28 -16.78 -4.39
C PRO A 37 9.42 -17.53 -5.05
N TYR A 38 9.98 -18.52 -4.36
CA TYR A 38 11.14 -19.29 -4.80
C TYR A 38 12.33 -18.41 -5.27
N ASN A 39 12.51 -17.25 -4.63
CA ASN A 39 13.59 -16.28 -4.90
C ASN A 39 13.58 -15.65 -6.31
N SER A 40 12.43 -15.67 -7.01
CA SER A 40 12.29 -15.05 -8.32
C SER A 40 10.96 -14.32 -8.48
N CYS A 41 11.00 -13.05 -8.85
CA CYS A 41 9.85 -12.25 -9.25
C CYS A 41 9.88 -11.95 -10.76
N ASP A 42 9.91 -13.01 -11.56
CA ASP A 42 9.93 -12.98 -13.02
C ASP A 42 8.61 -12.54 -13.66
N THR A 43 7.51 -12.49 -12.90
CA THR A 43 6.22 -11.97 -13.36
C THR A 43 5.75 -10.80 -12.50
N ASP A 44 4.94 -9.91 -13.08
CA ASP A 44 4.39 -8.77 -12.35
C ASP A 44 3.52 -9.19 -11.17
N ASP A 45 2.86 -10.34 -11.23
CA ASP A 45 2.03 -10.82 -10.12
C ASP A 45 2.88 -11.31 -8.96
N LYS A 46 4.02 -11.96 -9.24
CA LYS A 46 5.00 -12.32 -8.22
C LYS A 46 5.66 -11.07 -7.62
N LYS A 47 6.00 -10.05 -8.42
CA LYS A 47 6.51 -8.76 -7.91
C LYS A 47 5.51 -8.08 -6.99
N VAL A 48 4.23 -8.02 -7.39
CA VAL A 48 3.15 -7.41 -6.59
C VAL A 48 2.92 -8.21 -5.31
N SER A 49 2.84 -9.55 -5.37
CA SER A 49 2.63 -10.35 -4.16
C SER A 49 3.81 -10.26 -3.20
N SER A 50 5.04 -10.31 -3.72
CA SER A 50 6.27 -10.11 -2.95
C SER A 50 6.28 -8.77 -2.21
N THR A 51 5.99 -7.68 -2.93
CA THR A 51 5.95 -6.33 -2.36
C THR A 51 4.84 -6.19 -1.31
N PHE A 52 3.67 -6.79 -1.54
CA PHE A 52 2.58 -6.78 -0.56
C PHE A 52 2.94 -7.53 0.73
N ILE A 53 3.56 -8.70 0.63
CA ILE A 53 4.03 -9.47 1.80
C ILE A 53 5.07 -8.65 2.57
N ALA A 54 6.03 -8.07 1.87
CA ALA A 54 7.04 -7.21 2.47
C ALA A 54 6.43 -6.03 3.23
N LEU A 55 5.43 -5.33 2.65
CA LEU A 55 4.74 -4.23 3.33
C LEU A 55 4.09 -4.70 4.64
N LEU A 56 3.39 -5.83 4.63
CA LEU A 56 2.78 -6.41 5.84
C LEU A 56 3.84 -6.72 6.90
N THR A 57 4.94 -7.37 6.51
CA THR A 57 6.03 -7.72 7.44
C THR A 57 6.74 -6.48 7.99
N LEU A 58 7.01 -5.48 7.16
CA LEU A 58 7.70 -4.26 7.56
C LEU A 58 6.81 -3.38 8.44
N PHE A 59 5.51 -3.28 8.14
CA PHE A 59 4.55 -2.59 9.00
C PHE A 59 4.40 -3.26 10.36
N ASN A 60 4.44 -4.60 10.40
CA ASN A 60 4.43 -5.35 11.65
C ASN A 60 5.66 -5.00 12.52
N SER A 61 6.82 -4.83 11.89
CA SER A 61 8.08 -4.47 12.55
C SER A 61 8.19 -3.01 13.01
N ILE A 62 7.26 -2.13 12.62
CA ILE A 62 7.22 -0.76 13.15
C ILE A 62 6.83 -0.83 14.64
N ASN A 63 7.81 -0.57 15.51
CA ASN A 63 7.62 -0.56 16.96
C ASN A 63 6.90 0.72 17.40
N ASN A 64 5.57 0.68 17.36
CA ASN A 64 4.71 1.75 17.85
C ASN A 64 3.41 1.16 18.38
N GLU A 65 3.19 1.30 19.69
CA GLU A 65 2.02 0.75 20.40
C GLU A 65 0.69 1.40 19.98
N ASN A 66 0.73 2.59 19.37
CA ASN A 66 -0.47 3.30 18.90
C ASN A 66 -0.91 2.88 17.48
N LEU A 67 -0.18 1.96 16.84
CA LEU A 67 -0.50 1.46 15.50
C LEU A 67 -1.30 0.16 15.58
N ASP A 68 -2.62 0.34 15.45
CA ASP A 68 -3.59 -0.74 15.29
C ASP A 68 -3.27 -1.59 14.04
N SER A 69 -3.15 -2.90 14.22
CA SER A 69 -2.80 -3.85 13.14
C SER A 69 -3.83 -3.84 12.02
N ASP A 70 -5.10 -3.67 12.37
CA ASP A 70 -6.20 -3.49 11.43
C ASP A 70 -5.88 -2.38 10.43
N LYS A 71 -5.50 -1.20 10.93
CA LYS A 71 -5.22 -0.02 10.08
C LYS A 71 -3.98 -0.21 9.21
N LEU A 72 -2.97 -0.91 9.72
CA LEU A 72 -1.76 -1.21 8.96
C LEU A 72 -2.08 -2.10 7.76
N VAL A 73 -2.90 -3.13 7.98
CA VAL A 73 -3.38 -4.01 6.92
C VAL A 73 -4.23 -3.25 5.92
N GLU A 74 -5.11 -2.35 6.36
CA GLU A 74 -5.92 -1.50 5.47
C GLU A 74 -5.04 -0.65 4.53
N TYR A 75 -3.94 -0.08 5.02
CA TYR A 75 -3.01 0.67 4.16
C TYR A 75 -2.31 -0.21 3.12
N ALA A 76 -1.90 -1.42 3.51
CA ALA A 76 -1.32 -2.38 2.58
C ALA A 76 -2.34 -2.82 1.51
N ILE A 77 -3.59 -3.08 1.90
CA ILE A 77 -4.69 -3.45 0.99
C ILE A 77 -5.01 -2.31 0.03
N LEU A 78 -5.01 -1.07 0.52
CA LEU A 78 -5.23 0.11 -0.32
C LEU A 78 -4.16 0.24 -1.40
N TRP A 79 -2.88 0.00 -1.05
CA TRP A 79 -1.77 -0.07 -2.01
C TRP A 79 -1.97 -1.21 -3.02
N LEU A 80 -2.26 -2.42 -2.56
CA LEU A 80 -2.49 -3.59 -3.43
C LEU A 80 -3.64 -3.32 -4.41
N SER A 81 -4.74 -2.77 -3.92
CA SER A 81 -5.92 -2.43 -4.73
C SER A 81 -5.57 -1.42 -5.83
N TYR A 82 -4.79 -0.39 -5.50
CA TYR A 82 -4.29 0.56 -6.49
C TYR A 82 -3.43 -0.13 -7.56
N ARG A 83 -2.45 -0.95 -7.15
CA ARG A 83 -1.57 -1.65 -8.10
C ARG A 83 -2.32 -2.59 -9.03
N LEU A 84 -3.28 -3.34 -8.50
CA LEU A 84 -4.12 -4.22 -9.30
C LEU A 84 -5.02 -3.43 -10.24
N ASN A 85 -5.61 -2.32 -9.79
CA ASN A 85 -6.43 -1.45 -10.65
C ASN A 85 -5.62 -0.89 -11.84
N GLN A 86 -4.35 -0.53 -11.67
CA GLN A 86 -3.48 -0.06 -12.76
C GLN A 86 -3.23 -1.12 -13.84
N LYS A 87 -3.34 -2.41 -13.52
CA LYS A 87 -3.15 -3.53 -14.47
C LYS A 87 -4.41 -3.88 -15.29
N THR A 88 -5.59 -3.34 -14.95
CA THR A 88 -6.90 -3.84 -15.44
C THR A 88 -7.23 -3.62 -16.93
N GLN A 89 -6.25 -3.49 -17.84
CA GLN A 89 -6.53 -3.42 -19.28
C GLN A 89 -7.28 -4.66 -19.84
N ASN A 90 -7.28 -5.81 -19.13
CA ASN A 90 -7.85 -7.08 -19.62
C ASN A 90 -8.76 -7.85 -18.63
N GLY A 91 -9.34 -7.19 -17.60
CA GLY A 91 -10.35 -7.82 -16.75
C GLY A 91 -10.39 -7.31 -15.31
N THR A 92 -11.50 -7.57 -14.62
CA THR A 92 -11.72 -7.26 -13.20
C THR A 92 -11.01 -8.30 -12.33
N THR A 93 -9.71 -8.12 -12.08
CA THR A 93 -9.02 -8.88 -11.02
C THR A 93 -9.62 -8.48 -9.68
N LYS A 94 -10.30 -9.41 -9.00
CA LYS A 94 -10.79 -9.17 -7.64
C LYS A 94 -9.62 -9.22 -6.67
N LEU A 95 -9.66 -8.34 -5.67
CA LEU A 95 -8.67 -8.30 -4.59
C LEU A 95 -8.50 -9.68 -3.93
N ASP A 96 -9.61 -10.33 -3.61
CA ASP A 96 -9.65 -11.66 -2.97
C ASP A 96 -9.06 -12.77 -3.87
N ASP A 97 -9.39 -12.75 -5.16
CA ASP A 97 -8.85 -13.71 -6.14
C ASP A 97 -7.32 -13.58 -6.23
N PHE A 98 -6.80 -12.34 -6.28
CA PHE A 98 -5.35 -12.11 -6.32
C PHE A 98 -4.68 -12.55 -5.01
N TYR A 99 -5.26 -12.17 -3.87
CA TYR A 99 -4.74 -12.52 -2.56
C TYR A 99 -4.64 -14.04 -2.39
N THR A 100 -5.71 -14.77 -2.69
CA THR A 100 -5.75 -16.23 -2.57
C THR A 100 -4.77 -16.90 -3.54
N ASN A 101 -4.70 -16.44 -4.80
CA ASN A 101 -3.92 -17.15 -5.83
C ASN A 101 -2.44 -16.78 -5.88
N HIS A 102 -2.04 -15.59 -5.40
CA HIS A 102 -0.67 -15.09 -5.54
C HIS A 102 -0.01 -14.68 -4.22
N VAL A 103 -0.77 -14.30 -3.19
CA VAL A 103 -0.22 -13.94 -1.88
C VAL A 103 -0.16 -15.18 -0.99
N VAL A 104 -1.29 -15.85 -0.77
CA VAL A 104 -1.35 -17.05 0.10
C VAL A 104 -0.51 -18.20 -0.44
N THR A 105 -0.40 -18.34 -1.76
CA THR A 105 0.42 -19.40 -2.41
C THR A 105 1.91 -19.07 -2.47
N ASN A 106 2.32 -17.82 -2.18
CA ASN A 106 3.73 -17.45 -2.12
C ASN A 106 4.35 -18.07 -0.87
N ASN A 107 5.41 -18.89 -1.02
CA ASN A 107 6.07 -19.56 0.10
C ASN A 107 6.61 -18.59 1.16
N LYS A 108 6.91 -17.35 0.79
CA LYS A 108 7.35 -16.30 1.72
C LYS A 108 6.24 -15.79 2.64
N TYR A 109 4.97 -16.04 2.32
CA TYR A 109 3.84 -15.62 3.13
C TYR A 109 3.85 -16.32 4.50
N GLU A 110 3.80 -17.65 4.52
CA GLU A 110 3.79 -18.43 5.78
C GLU A 110 5.12 -18.31 6.55
N GLU A 111 6.24 -18.02 5.85
CA GLU A 111 7.54 -17.75 6.49
C GLU A 111 7.55 -16.45 7.32
N ASN A 112 6.76 -15.44 6.94
CA ASN A 112 6.84 -14.09 7.53
C ASN A 112 5.55 -13.64 8.25
N ILE A 113 4.40 -14.24 7.93
CA ILE A 113 3.10 -13.92 8.50
C ILE A 113 2.72 -15.03 9.48
N THR A 114 3.26 -14.94 10.69
CA THR A 114 3.01 -15.91 11.77
C THR A 114 1.81 -15.51 12.63
N THR A 115 1.26 -16.45 13.40
CA THR A 115 0.10 -16.24 14.28
C THR A 115 0.40 -15.30 15.46
N ASP A 116 1.66 -15.23 15.89
CA ASP A 116 2.07 -14.50 17.09
C ASP A 116 2.26 -13.00 16.83
N ASN A 117 2.24 -12.59 15.56
CA ASN A 117 2.38 -11.21 15.14
C ASN A 117 1.06 -10.44 15.27
N LYS A 118 1.14 -9.13 15.52
CA LYS A 118 -0.05 -8.25 15.52
C LYS A 118 -0.73 -8.22 14.15
N ILE A 119 0.06 -8.28 13.07
CA ILE A 119 -0.43 -8.55 11.71
C ILE A 119 -0.25 -10.04 11.47
N ASN A 120 -1.36 -10.77 11.53
CA ASN A 120 -1.41 -12.21 11.26
C ASN A 120 -2.48 -12.51 10.20
N LYS A 121 -2.54 -13.79 9.80
CA LYS A 121 -3.44 -14.28 8.76
C LYS A 121 -4.90 -13.96 9.00
N ASP A 122 -5.38 -14.05 10.25
CA ASP A 122 -6.77 -13.80 10.59
C ASP A 122 -7.12 -12.31 10.42
N VAL A 123 -6.24 -11.42 10.88
CA VAL A 123 -6.40 -9.97 10.69
C VAL A 123 -6.43 -9.62 9.19
N ILE A 124 -5.52 -10.20 8.40
CA ILE A 124 -5.45 -9.94 6.96
C ILE A 124 -6.70 -10.44 6.26
N ASN A 125 -7.10 -11.69 6.50
CA ASN A 125 -8.28 -12.30 5.89
C ASN A 125 -9.55 -11.51 6.22
N ASN A 126 -9.75 -11.14 7.50
CA ASN A 126 -10.89 -10.34 7.92
C ASN A 126 -10.94 -8.98 7.20
N LYS A 127 -9.79 -8.35 6.94
CA LYS A 127 -9.73 -7.08 6.20
C LYS A 127 -9.97 -7.25 4.70
N ILE A 128 -9.42 -8.30 4.07
CA ILE A 128 -9.70 -8.62 2.67
C ILE A 128 -11.19 -8.89 2.47
N GLU A 129 -11.81 -9.68 3.34
CA GLU A 129 -13.24 -10.00 3.29
C GLU A 129 -14.13 -8.76 3.52
N SER A 130 -13.80 -7.92 4.50
CA SER A 130 -14.57 -6.70 4.80
C SER A 130 -14.40 -5.61 3.74
N MET A 131 -13.29 -5.63 2.98
CA MET A 131 -13.02 -4.74 1.86
C MET A 131 -13.41 -5.35 0.51
N ASN A 132 -14.36 -6.30 0.48
CA ASN A 132 -14.92 -6.88 -0.75
C ASN A 132 -15.87 -5.90 -1.48
N ILE A 133 -15.34 -4.73 -1.85
CA ILE A 133 -15.95 -3.73 -2.72
C ILE A 133 -15.14 -3.64 -4.02
N ASP A 134 -15.63 -2.90 -5.02
CA ASP A 134 -14.92 -2.79 -6.29
C ASP A 134 -13.52 -2.21 -6.09
N ILE A 135 -12.50 -2.87 -6.67
CA ILE A 135 -11.10 -2.47 -6.55
C ILE A 135 -10.85 -1.07 -7.10
N LYS A 136 -11.66 -0.64 -8.08
CA LYS A 136 -11.66 0.72 -8.60
C LYS A 136 -12.10 1.73 -7.54
N ASP A 137 -13.10 1.38 -6.74
CA ASP A 137 -13.58 2.24 -5.67
C ASP A 137 -12.55 2.38 -4.55
N ILE A 138 -11.89 1.29 -4.17
CA ILE A 138 -10.79 1.31 -3.18
C ILE A 138 -9.61 2.14 -3.70
N SER A 139 -9.18 1.87 -4.94
CA SER A 139 -8.01 2.53 -5.53
C SER A 139 -8.19 4.03 -5.73
N ASN A 140 -9.42 4.54 -5.87
CA ASN A 140 -9.69 5.99 -5.92
C ASN A 140 -9.24 6.75 -4.66
N PHE A 141 -9.08 6.05 -3.52
CA PHE A 141 -8.56 6.65 -2.29
C PHE A 141 -7.03 6.68 -2.23
N TYR A 142 -6.35 5.95 -3.12
CA TYR A 142 -4.90 5.81 -3.05
C TYR A 142 -4.19 7.13 -3.34
N ASP A 143 -4.63 7.91 -4.33
CA ASP A 143 -4.03 9.23 -4.63
C ASP A 143 -4.10 10.19 -3.43
N ALA A 144 -5.21 10.14 -2.69
CA ALA A 144 -5.40 10.88 -1.45
C ALA A 144 -4.36 10.49 -0.40
N TYR A 145 -4.27 9.19 -0.20
CA TYR A 145 -3.41 8.55 0.78
C TYR A 145 -1.93 8.82 0.46
N LYS A 146 -1.55 8.67 -0.81
CA LYS A 146 -0.20 8.95 -1.31
C LYS A 146 0.16 10.42 -1.13
N SER A 147 -0.75 11.33 -1.44
CA SER A 147 -0.55 12.77 -1.21
C SER A 147 -0.32 13.07 0.28
N LEU A 148 -1.08 12.43 1.16
CA LEU A 148 -0.87 12.53 2.60
C LEU A 148 0.49 11.93 3.01
N CYS A 149 0.92 10.84 2.39
CA CYS A 149 2.22 10.24 2.68
C CYS A 149 3.39 11.13 2.28
N ASN A 150 3.37 11.70 1.07
CA ASN A 150 4.40 12.61 0.61
C ASN A 150 4.54 13.81 1.55
N MET A 151 3.42 14.36 2.05
CA MET A 151 3.49 15.40 3.08
C MET A 151 4.24 14.94 4.33
N TYR A 152 3.92 13.77 4.88
CA TYR A 152 4.55 13.29 6.11
C TYR A 152 6.01 12.86 5.91
N SER A 153 6.40 12.44 4.71
CA SER A 153 7.78 12.11 4.38
C SER A 153 8.66 13.36 4.19
N GLU A 154 8.10 14.42 3.61
CA GLU A 154 8.76 15.73 3.44
C GLU A 154 8.73 16.60 4.71
N PHE A 155 7.87 16.27 5.67
CA PHE A 155 7.75 17.03 6.91
C PHE A 155 8.95 16.78 7.83
N ASP A 156 9.81 17.79 7.91
CA ASP A 156 10.84 17.92 8.92
C ASP A 156 10.44 19.00 9.94
N PRO A 157 10.12 18.64 11.19
CA PRO A 157 9.72 19.61 12.21
C PRO A 157 10.83 20.58 12.63
N GLU A 158 12.10 20.26 12.37
CA GLU A 158 13.24 21.13 12.68
C GLU A 158 13.51 22.13 11.54
N GLU A 159 13.24 21.76 10.29
CA GLU A 159 13.51 22.62 9.11
C GLU A 159 12.27 23.34 8.53
N ASN A 160 11.05 22.84 8.77
CA ASN A 160 9.83 23.36 8.14
C ASN A 160 8.81 23.86 9.18
N THR A 161 8.98 25.11 9.62
CA THR A 161 8.00 25.81 10.48
C THR A 161 6.71 26.18 9.75
N GLU A 162 6.72 26.24 8.41
CA GLU A 162 5.54 26.43 7.56
C GLU A 162 5.29 25.18 6.71
N CYS A 163 4.27 24.40 7.05
CA CYS A 163 3.85 23.23 6.29
C CYS A 163 3.20 23.65 4.94
N LYS A 164 4.02 23.96 3.93
CA LYS A 164 3.55 24.27 2.56
C LYS A 164 2.67 23.14 1.99
N THR A 165 3.00 21.90 2.31
CA THR A 165 2.27 20.70 1.89
C THR A 165 0.94 20.52 2.63
N CYS A 166 0.73 21.13 3.80
CA CYS A 166 -0.56 21.10 4.49
C CYS A 166 -1.64 21.87 3.71
N TYR A 167 -1.27 22.93 2.98
CA TYR A 167 -2.21 23.65 2.13
C TYR A 167 -2.75 22.79 0.97
N SER A 168 -1.93 21.90 0.41
CA SER A 168 -2.38 20.98 -0.64
C SER A 168 -3.42 19.98 -0.11
N LEU A 169 -3.30 19.56 1.15
CA LEU A 169 -4.24 18.68 1.84
C LEU A 169 -5.59 19.32 2.15
N PHE A 170 -5.61 20.61 2.51
CA PHE A 170 -6.86 21.37 2.56
C PHE A 170 -7.53 21.43 1.17
N GLY A 171 -6.72 21.58 0.12
CA GLY A 171 -7.18 21.46 -1.27
C GLY A 171 -7.77 20.09 -1.57
N PHE A 172 -7.10 19.01 -1.17
CA PHE A 172 -7.55 17.64 -1.36
C PHE A 172 -8.89 17.37 -0.63
N ARG A 173 -8.97 17.72 0.66
CA ARG A 173 -10.20 17.57 1.47
C ARG A 173 -11.38 18.28 0.81
N LYS A 174 -11.18 19.48 0.25
CA LYS A 174 -12.22 20.21 -0.49
C LYS A 174 -12.64 19.49 -1.78
N ARG A 175 -11.71 18.89 -2.53
CA ARG A 175 -12.02 18.13 -3.75
C ARG A 175 -12.81 16.86 -3.42
N PHE A 176 -12.38 16.11 -2.41
CA PHE A 176 -13.04 14.89 -1.95
C PHE A 176 -14.48 15.17 -1.49
N GLN A 177 -14.68 16.21 -0.67
CA GLN A 177 -16.03 16.63 -0.25
C GLN A 177 -16.91 17.03 -1.44
N LYS A 178 -16.36 17.77 -2.42
CA LYS A 178 -17.09 18.10 -3.65
C LYS A 178 -17.47 16.87 -4.47
N GLN A 179 -16.59 15.88 -4.56
CA GLN A 179 -16.87 14.64 -5.29
C GLN A 179 -17.99 13.84 -4.64
N LYS A 180 -17.93 13.66 -3.31
CA LYS A 180 -19.01 13.04 -2.53
C LYS A 180 -20.35 13.75 -2.70
N LEU A 181 -20.35 15.09 -2.75
CA LEU A 181 -21.56 15.87 -3.00
C LEU A 181 -22.12 15.66 -4.41
N ARG A 182 -21.25 15.56 -5.43
CA ARG A 182 -21.65 15.30 -6.83
C ARG A 182 -22.27 13.91 -7.01
N GLU A 183 -21.77 12.90 -6.30
CA GLU A 183 -22.33 11.54 -6.35
C GLU A 183 -23.71 11.47 -5.72
N ASN A 184 -23.93 12.18 -4.60
CA ASN A 184 -25.23 12.26 -3.94
C ASN A 184 -26.29 13.00 -4.76
N LEU A 185 -25.88 13.93 -5.64
CA LEU A 185 -26.79 14.68 -6.52
C LEU A 185 -27.17 13.93 -7.81
N LYS A 186 -26.53 12.77 -8.08
CA LYS A 186 -26.84 11.91 -9.23
C LYS A 186 -27.83 10.79 -8.91
N LYS A 187 -28.26 10.67 -7.65
CA LYS A 187 -29.33 9.78 -7.17
C LYS A 187 -30.61 10.57 -6.99
#